data_AF-A0A7V3T3K7-F1
#
_entry.id   AF-A0A7V3T3K7-F1
#
_cell.length_a   1.000
_cell.length_b   1.000
_cell.length_c   1.000
_cell.angle_alpha   90.00
_cell.angle_beta   90.00
_cell.angle_gamma   90.00
#
_symmetry.space_group_name_H-M   'P 1'
#
loop_
_entity.id
_entity.type
_entity.pdbx_description
1 polymer ?
#
loop_
_entity_poly.entity_id
_entity_poly.type
_entity_poly.pdbx_seq_one_letter_code
_entity_poly.pdbx_strand_id
1 'polypeptide(L)'
;MPVLLFGCTNLLDPPQRAMVYVRYSGSQPATGLRVVGLAPPFFVDGEPSPAPAGACGPSISADCTLTIGFDPRQAALTNGTPMFDRRRYMQTVQFEYHDGQAWQRSSNFYLMGTAPNLVRTVALTYNPIQFAPSVIGGSVSAGTTITPGDYGSIYNVRWVDRPQPPFFIAQDTCDPAKAYTHSPRESESCYLGVEFRPSRPGSFEQALRLSYDNGLAVQTATLRLEGAGYLPSASENVLVIYNEAIPESVDIKNEYLARRPGFAQVNVLGVSIPANGGGVPLEVMTKQDYQQRLLEPLAAWLRAHPQKRIGYIVLLYGIPTMRKWHEPGGWVFDGLQYALMTDVAALPGYVAPTNYASWTLRQALPLVTHLFMGTAPATKAYIAKLAAMAAAMPQPSLLISARKAGRAGSIYYLDDAAAPGYIGYTAATFGAGIRGEMSLKAPGAQIQYWPKTAPPLAEAADVAGYFGWGFNGGRGKHFATYGSLRFTGRSGWYIIQTAESFNGRLDAETFQGNYQQWFSRNAFGGTNYSNTPVGAVAHVVEPGLSGINHPGYFWSWENGQTFADCAWFSSQARTKIVVLGDPLVCR
;
A
#
# COMPACT_ATOMS: atom_id res chain seq x y z
N MET A 1 -62.51 10.37 26.02
CA MET A 1 -61.38 11.09 26.68
C MET A 1 -60.39 11.49 25.60
N PRO A 2 -59.81 12.69 25.63
CA PRO A 2 -58.84 13.11 24.61
C PRO A 2 -57.55 12.29 24.67
N VAL A 3 -56.98 11.99 23.50
CA VAL A 3 -55.71 11.24 23.35
C VAL A 3 -54.78 12.06 22.45
N LEU A 4 -53.56 12.30 22.92
CA LEU A 4 -52.50 12.93 22.15
C LEU A 4 -51.57 11.84 21.60
N LEU A 5 -51.55 11.70 20.28
CA LEU A 5 -50.77 10.67 19.58
C LEU A 5 -49.46 11.25 19.07
N PHE A 6 -48.37 10.79 19.64
CA PHE A 6 -47.03 10.90 19.08
C PHE A 6 -46.84 9.66 18.22
N GLY A 7 -46.50 9.84 16.94
CA GLY A 7 -46.32 8.75 16.01
C GLY A 7 -45.19 7.80 16.41
N CYS A 8 -44.78 6.96 15.46
CA CYS A 8 -43.58 6.15 15.64
C CYS A 8 -42.35 7.07 15.61
N THR A 9 -41.60 7.15 16.71
CA THR A 9 -40.36 7.95 16.82
C THR A 9 -39.19 7.01 17.09
N ASN A 10 -38.18 6.97 16.22
CA ASN A 10 -36.98 6.15 16.48
C ASN A 10 -36.19 6.74 17.66
N LEU A 11 -35.39 5.90 18.31
CA LEU A 11 -34.51 6.31 19.41
C LEU A 11 -33.52 7.43 19.03
N LEU A 12 -33.15 7.55 17.75
CA LEU A 12 -32.20 8.56 17.29
C LEU A 12 -32.88 9.76 16.60
N ASP A 13 -34.20 9.73 16.43
CA ASP A 13 -34.93 10.84 15.81
C ASP A 13 -35.08 12.01 16.81
N PRO A 14 -35.23 13.26 16.33
CA PRO A 14 -35.63 14.37 17.18
C PRO A 14 -36.95 14.09 17.92
N PRO A 15 -37.16 14.66 19.13
CA PRO A 15 -38.41 14.50 19.86
C PRO A 15 -39.61 14.93 19.02
N GLN A 16 -40.68 14.14 19.05
CA GLN A 16 -41.95 14.57 18.48
C GLN A 16 -42.66 15.51 19.43
N ARG A 17 -43.31 16.54 18.87
CA ARG A 17 -44.01 17.58 19.61
C ARG A 17 -45.48 17.58 19.22
N ALA A 18 -46.34 17.72 20.20
CA ALA A 18 -47.77 17.90 19.98
C ALA A 18 -48.25 19.09 20.81
N MET A 19 -48.99 19.97 20.17
CA MET A 19 -49.56 21.15 20.82
C MET A 19 -50.90 20.80 21.47
N VAL A 20 -51.07 21.20 22.71
CA VAL A 20 -52.30 21.06 23.49
C VAL A 20 -52.94 22.44 23.64
N TYR A 21 -54.21 22.55 23.26
CA TYR A 21 -55.00 23.75 23.46
C TYR A 21 -55.66 23.71 24.84
N VAL A 22 -55.34 24.70 25.68
CA VAL A 22 -55.90 24.90 27.01
C VAL A 22 -56.97 25.97 26.89
N ARG A 23 -58.23 25.59 27.15
CA ARG A 23 -59.36 26.50 27.10
C ARG A 23 -59.60 27.15 28.46
N TYR A 24 -59.65 28.47 28.49
CA TYR A 24 -60.02 29.24 29.66
C TYR A 24 -61.53 29.44 29.70
N SER A 25 -62.17 29.13 30.83
CA SER A 25 -63.63 29.25 30.99
C SER A 25 -64.04 29.95 32.29
N GLY A 26 -63.10 30.63 32.96
CA GLY A 26 -63.33 31.31 34.24
C GLY A 26 -63.61 32.80 34.10
N SER A 27 -64.05 33.44 35.19
CA SER A 27 -64.13 34.90 35.31
C SER A 27 -62.91 35.51 36.02
N GLN A 28 -61.99 34.68 36.53
CA GLN A 28 -60.75 35.07 37.19
C GLN A 28 -59.57 34.32 36.58
N PRO A 29 -58.38 34.96 36.43
CA PRO A 29 -57.20 34.31 35.89
C PRO A 29 -56.78 33.10 36.73
N ALA A 30 -56.41 31.99 36.06
CA ALA A 30 -55.77 30.88 36.75
C ALA A 30 -54.32 31.24 37.05
N THR A 31 -53.92 31.24 38.33
CA THR A 31 -52.60 31.73 38.78
C THR A 31 -51.52 30.64 38.85
N GLY A 32 -51.81 29.47 38.28
CA GLY A 32 -50.86 28.38 38.16
C GLY A 32 -51.45 27.28 37.30
N LEU A 33 -50.60 26.67 36.47
CA LEU A 33 -50.92 25.50 35.66
C LEU A 33 -49.73 24.54 35.76
N ARG A 34 -50.00 23.27 36.06
CA ARG A 34 -49.02 22.19 35.97
C ARG A 34 -49.64 20.95 35.38
N VAL A 35 -48.82 20.19 34.65
CA VAL A 35 -49.18 18.85 34.18
C VAL A 35 -48.77 17.87 35.26
N VAL A 36 -49.72 17.11 35.80
CA VAL A 36 -49.44 16.04 36.77
C VAL A 36 -49.65 14.67 36.12
N GLY A 37 -48.88 13.69 36.59
CA GLY A 37 -48.82 12.35 35.99
C GLY A 37 -47.87 12.23 34.79
N LEU A 38 -47.15 13.31 34.45
CA LEU A 38 -46.17 13.32 33.37
C LEU A 38 -44.83 12.77 33.85
N ALA A 39 -44.29 11.80 33.11
CA ALA A 39 -42.97 11.24 33.35
C ALA A 39 -42.26 10.93 32.01
N PRO A 40 -40.92 10.78 31.99
CA PRO A 40 -40.22 10.28 30.81
C PRO A 40 -40.88 9.00 30.25
N PRO A 41 -41.01 8.87 28.92
CA PRO A 41 -40.40 9.68 27.85
C PRO A 41 -41.18 10.94 27.43
N PHE A 42 -42.25 11.30 28.14
CA PHE A 42 -43.00 12.53 27.83
C PHE A 42 -42.52 13.68 28.70
N PHE A 43 -42.50 14.90 28.15
CA PHE A 43 -42.07 16.10 28.85
C PHE A 43 -42.85 17.33 28.39
N VAL A 44 -42.94 18.35 29.23
CA VAL A 44 -43.41 19.67 28.81
C VAL A 44 -42.23 20.35 28.12
N ASP A 45 -42.41 20.73 26.86
CA ASP A 45 -41.36 21.38 26.11
C ASP A 45 -41.33 22.87 26.48
N GLY A 46 -40.24 23.30 27.11
CA GLY A 46 -39.97 24.71 27.32
C GLY A 46 -39.42 25.27 26.02
N GLU A 47 -40.29 25.84 25.19
CA GLU A 47 -39.92 26.48 23.92
C GLU A 47 -38.70 27.40 24.10
N PRO A 48 -37.85 27.59 23.07
CA PRO A 48 -36.77 28.57 23.13
C PRO A 48 -37.35 29.94 23.52
N SER A 49 -36.78 30.56 24.54
CA SER A 49 -37.14 31.92 24.92
C SER A 49 -36.79 32.90 23.79
N PRO A 50 -37.69 33.82 23.39
CA PRO A 50 -39.02 34.08 23.98
C PRO A 50 -40.14 33.17 23.42
N ALA A 51 -41.05 32.74 24.31
CA ALA A 51 -42.18 31.88 23.97
C ALA A 51 -43.09 32.52 22.90
N PRO A 52 -43.72 31.72 22.01
CA PRO A 52 -44.69 32.21 21.04
C PRO A 52 -45.87 32.93 21.72
N ALA A 53 -46.43 33.96 21.06
CA ALA A 53 -47.65 34.60 21.51
C ALA A 53 -48.79 33.57 21.61
N GLY A 54 -49.47 33.51 22.77
CA GLY A 54 -50.54 32.55 23.05
C GLY A 54 -50.10 31.30 23.84
N ALA A 55 -48.83 31.18 24.25
CA ALA A 55 -48.40 30.11 25.14
C ALA A 55 -48.95 30.29 26.57
N CYS A 56 -49.24 29.18 27.26
CA CYS A 56 -49.70 29.23 28.64
C CYS A 56 -48.61 29.77 29.57
N GLY A 57 -48.89 30.91 30.20
CA GLY A 57 -47.97 31.57 31.14
C GLY A 57 -48.26 31.24 32.61
N PRO A 58 -47.53 31.87 33.55
CA PRO A 58 -47.77 31.71 34.99
C PRO A 58 -49.15 32.22 35.45
N SER A 59 -49.83 33.02 34.62
CA SER A 59 -51.22 33.41 34.79
C SER A 59 -51.97 33.25 33.47
N ILE A 60 -53.15 32.62 33.50
CA ILE A 60 -53.94 32.29 32.31
C ILE A 60 -55.30 32.98 32.41
N SER A 61 -55.52 33.98 31.56
CA SER A 61 -56.76 34.76 31.47
C SER A 61 -57.46 34.65 30.10
N ALA A 62 -56.91 33.85 29.19
CA ALA A 62 -57.44 33.55 27.87
C ALA A 62 -56.97 32.16 27.44
N ASP A 63 -57.58 31.61 26.38
CA ASP A 63 -57.15 30.35 25.77
C ASP A 63 -55.66 30.41 25.42
N CYS A 64 -54.94 29.33 25.69
CA CYS A 64 -53.50 29.26 25.49
C CYS A 64 -53.05 27.88 25.01
N THR A 65 -51.78 27.75 24.61
CA THR A 65 -51.21 26.49 24.15
C THR A 65 -50.05 26.02 25.01
N LEU A 66 -49.90 24.70 25.08
CA LEU A 66 -48.78 24.01 25.71
C LEU A 66 -48.21 22.98 24.73
N THR A 67 -46.88 22.94 24.56
CA THR A 67 -46.23 21.88 23.78
C THR A 67 -45.83 20.73 24.70
N ILE A 68 -46.31 19.52 24.41
CA ILE A 68 -45.83 18.29 25.04
C ILE A 68 -44.92 17.59 24.04
N GLY A 69 -43.75 17.16 24.49
CA GLY A 69 -42.79 16.38 23.73
C GLY A 69 -42.80 14.90 24.10
N PHE A 70 -42.42 14.05 23.14
CA PHE A 70 -42.11 12.63 23.32
C PHE A 70 -40.68 12.36 22.84
N ASP A 71 -39.79 12.01 23.78
CA ASP A 71 -38.40 11.62 23.52
C ASP A 71 -38.13 10.22 24.10
N PRO A 72 -38.17 9.15 23.28
CA PRO A 72 -37.96 7.80 23.74
C PRO A 72 -36.55 7.54 24.32
N ARG A 73 -35.56 8.42 24.07
CA ARG A 73 -34.20 8.32 24.68
C ARG A 73 -34.25 8.51 26.19
N GLN A 74 -35.13 9.39 26.68
CA GLN A 74 -35.23 9.68 28.11
C GLN A 74 -35.70 8.47 28.92
N ALA A 75 -36.50 7.58 28.30
CA ALA A 75 -36.93 6.32 28.91
C ALA A 75 -35.85 5.23 28.89
N ALA A 76 -34.95 5.25 27.90
CA ALA A 76 -33.82 4.32 27.82
C ALA A 76 -32.76 4.60 28.90
N LEU A 77 -32.55 5.88 29.25
CA LEU A 77 -31.59 6.30 30.27
C LEU A 77 -32.03 6.01 31.71
N THR A 78 -33.35 5.94 31.99
CA THR A 78 -33.88 5.85 33.36
C THR A 78 -33.99 4.44 33.91
N ASN A 79 -34.11 3.41 33.06
CA ASN A 79 -34.49 2.06 33.53
C ASN A 79 -33.45 0.95 33.27
N GLY A 80 -32.33 1.23 32.58
CA GLY A 80 -31.25 0.25 32.36
C GLY A 80 -31.65 -1.07 31.68
N THR A 81 -32.91 -1.21 31.26
CA THR A 81 -33.47 -2.41 30.67
C THR A 81 -33.43 -2.25 29.16
N PRO A 82 -32.80 -3.16 28.41
CA PRO A 82 -32.79 -3.05 26.96
C PRO A 82 -34.23 -3.24 26.43
N MET A 83 -34.65 -2.32 25.55
CA MET A 83 -35.99 -2.30 24.98
C MET A 83 -36.06 -3.36 23.86
N PHE A 84 -36.59 -4.54 24.15
CA PHE A 84 -36.64 -5.66 23.20
C PHE A 84 -37.99 -5.84 22.46
N ASP A 85 -38.92 -4.88 22.53
CA ASP A 85 -40.21 -4.94 21.82
C ASP A 85 -40.67 -3.52 21.38
N ARG A 86 -41.59 -3.43 20.39
CA ARG A 86 -42.32 -2.21 20.00
C ARG A 86 -43.08 -1.68 21.22
N ARG A 87 -42.40 -0.90 22.04
CA ARG A 87 -42.97 -0.40 23.29
C ARG A 87 -43.92 0.74 22.96
N ARG A 88 -45.18 0.53 23.32
CA ARG A 88 -46.16 1.61 23.41
C ARG A 88 -45.99 2.26 24.76
N TYR A 89 -45.71 3.55 24.76
CA TYR A 89 -45.74 4.37 25.96
C TYR A 89 -47.13 4.98 26.07
N MET A 90 -47.79 4.73 27.20
CA MET A 90 -49.08 5.32 27.49
C MET A 90 -49.02 5.93 28.89
N GLN A 91 -49.39 7.20 29.00
CA GLN A 91 -49.51 7.90 30.29
C GLN A 91 -50.87 8.57 30.39
N THR A 92 -51.47 8.48 31.57
CA THR A 92 -52.64 9.28 31.93
C THR A 92 -52.15 10.53 32.62
N VAL A 93 -52.50 11.67 32.06
CA VAL A 93 -52.11 12.99 32.55
C VAL A 93 -53.35 13.84 32.77
N GLN A 94 -53.21 14.83 33.64
CA GLN A 94 -54.24 15.82 33.92
C GLN A 94 -53.58 17.17 34.17
N PHE A 95 -54.31 18.25 33.90
CA PHE A 95 -53.91 19.57 34.33
C PHE A 95 -54.38 19.80 35.76
N GLU A 96 -53.47 20.24 36.62
CA GLU A 96 -53.81 20.91 37.86
C GLU A 96 -53.66 22.41 37.65
N TYR A 97 -54.71 23.16 37.98
CA TYR A 97 -54.71 24.62 37.86
C TYR A 97 -55.18 25.26 39.17
N HIS A 98 -54.64 26.42 39.49
CA HIS A 98 -55.09 27.20 40.64
C HIS A 98 -56.11 28.24 40.18
N ASP A 99 -57.36 28.12 40.62
CA ASP A 99 -58.47 28.99 40.20
C ASP A 99 -58.48 30.37 40.90
N GLY A 100 -57.44 30.66 41.69
CA GLY A 100 -57.33 31.84 42.54
C GLY A 100 -57.76 31.61 43.99
N GLN A 101 -58.36 30.46 44.31
CA GLN A 101 -58.75 30.06 45.67
C GLN A 101 -58.14 28.71 46.07
N ALA A 102 -58.19 27.72 45.17
CA ALA A 102 -57.68 26.39 45.42
C ALA A 102 -57.15 25.73 44.14
N TRP A 103 -56.44 24.62 44.32
CA TRP A 103 -56.04 23.75 43.21
C TRP A 103 -57.21 22.89 42.76
N GLN A 104 -57.53 22.99 41.48
CA GLN A 104 -58.52 22.19 40.79
C GLN A 104 -57.84 21.23 39.81
N ARG A 105 -58.58 20.22 39.37
CA ARG A 105 -58.12 19.22 38.39
C ARG A 105 -59.00 19.24 37.15
N SER A 106 -58.37 19.17 35.98
CA SER A 106 -59.06 18.92 34.72
C SER A 106 -59.50 17.47 34.61
N SER A 107 -60.25 17.17 33.55
CA SER A 107 -60.41 15.78 33.10
C SER A 107 -59.07 15.19 32.65
N ASN A 108 -58.97 13.86 32.77
CA ASN A 108 -57.81 13.10 32.30
C ASN A 108 -57.73 13.12 30.76
N PHE A 109 -56.51 13.17 30.24
CA PHE A 109 -56.19 12.87 28.86
C PHE A 109 -55.02 11.89 28.78
N TYR A 110 -54.89 11.21 27.65
CA TYR A 110 -53.83 10.21 27.46
C TYR A 110 -52.76 10.73 26.52
N LEU A 111 -51.51 10.44 26.84
CA LEU A 111 -50.39 10.54 25.92
C LEU A 111 -50.06 9.14 25.42
N MET A 112 -49.93 9.00 24.11
CA MET A 112 -49.56 7.75 23.48
C MET A 112 -48.42 7.99 22.48
N GLY A 113 -47.31 7.30 22.69
CA GLY A 113 -46.14 7.33 21.81
C GLY A 113 -45.66 5.92 21.51
N THR A 114 -45.12 5.69 20.32
CA THR A 114 -44.52 4.39 19.97
C THR A 114 -43.07 4.57 19.58
N ALA A 115 -42.20 3.70 20.09
CA ALA A 115 -40.82 3.61 19.66
C ALA A 115 -40.58 2.24 19.01
N PRO A 116 -40.09 2.17 17.75
CA PRO A 116 -39.84 0.91 17.08
C PRO A 116 -38.62 0.19 17.67
N ASN A 117 -38.65 -1.14 17.60
CA ASN A 117 -37.67 -2.08 18.19
C ASN A 117 -36.33 -2.14 17.44
N LEU A 118 -35.89 -1.05 16.81
CA LEU A 118 -34.58 -1.03 16.18
C LEU A 118 -33.63 -0.23 17.06
N VAL A 119 -33.21 -0.85 18.16
CA VAL A 119 -31.82 -0.70 18.59
C VAL A 119 -30.97 -1.42 17.56
N ARG A 120 -30.90 -0.91 16.33
CA ARG A 120 -29.79 -1.26 15.44
C ARG A 120 -28.62 -0.51 16.02
N THR A 121 -27.85 -1.20 16.87
CA THR A 121 -26.55 -0.72 17.30
C THR A 121 -25.76 -0.43 16.02
N VAL A 122 -25.35 0.83 15.84
CA VAL A 122 -24.40 1.17 14.77
C VAL A 122 -23.14 0.36 15.05
N ALA A 123 -22.88 -0.64 14.21
CA ALA A 123 -21.64 -1.39 14.22
C ALA A 123 -20.67 -0.73 13.25
N LEU A 124 -19.38 -0.85 13.50
CA LEU A 124 -18.37 -0.42 12.55
C LEU A 124 -18.14 -1.51 11.52
N THR A 125 -18.01 -1.12 10.26
CA THR A 125 -17.58 -1.98 9.17
C THR A 125 -16.14 -1.63 8.82
N TYR A 126 -15.28 -2.64 8.78
CA TYR A 126 -13.87 -2.54 8.40
C TYR A 126 -13.34 -3.91 7.98
N ASN A 127 -12.28 -3.91 7.17
CA ASN A 127 -11.56 -5.13 6.84
C ASN A 127 -10.34 -5.29 7.77
N PRO A 128 -9.92 -6.54 8.07
CA PRO A 128 -8.60 -6.78 8.65
C PRO A 128 -7.51 -6.13 7.80
N ILE A 129 -6.48 -5.59 8.44
CA ILE A 129 -5.31 -5.08 7.73
C ILE A 129 -4.33 -6.25 7.54
N GLN A 130 -4.27 -6.76 6.32
CA GLN A 130 -3.33 -7.82 5.92
C GLN A 130 -2.16 -7.22 5.14
N PHE A 131 -0.95 -7.47 5.61
CA PHE A 131 0.28 -6.98 5.00
C PHE A 131 0.85 -8.00 4.02
N ALA A 132 1.44 -7.50 2.93
CA ALA A 132 2.33 -8.33 2.14
C ALA A 132 3.52 -8.81 2.99
N PRO A 133 4.05 -10.03 2.75
CA PRO A 133 5.26 -10.49 3.40
C PRO A 133 6.39 -9.47 3.18
N SER A 134 7.13 -9.17 4.25
CA SER A 134 8.23 -8.22 4.21
C SER A 134 9.53 -8.91 4.60
N VAL A 135 10.59 -8.60 3.86
CA VAL A 135 11.92 -9.09 4.20
C VAL A 135 12.40 -8.46 5.52
N ILE A 136 13.18 -9.16 6.34
CA ILE A 136 13.68 -8.62 7.61
C ILE A 136 14.48 -7.32 7.40
N GLY A 137 14.06 -6.27 8.11
CA GLY A 137 14.64 -4.92 8.00
C GLY A 137 14.03 -4.06 6.89
N GLY A 138 13.09 -4.61 6.10
CA GLY A 138 12.20 -3.84 5.24
C GLY A 138 10.89 -3.48 5.93
N SER A 139 10.00 -2.82 5.20
CA SER A 139 8.67 -2.41 5.67
C SER A 139 7.60 -2.48 4.58
N VAL A 140 6.35 -2.61 5.01
CA VAL A 140 5.17 -2.59 4.15
C VAL A 140 4.07 -1.80 4.84
N SER A 141 3.38 -0.93 4.10
CA SER A 141 2.25 -0.15 4.62
C SER A 141 0.93 -0.66 4.05
N ALA A 142 -0.08 -0.79 4.91
CA ALA A 142 -1.45 -1.16 4.56
C ALA A 142 -2.42 -0.39 5.45
N GLY A 143 -3.70 -0.32 5.06
CA GLY A 143 -4.69 0.42 5.82
C GLY A 143 -6.11 -0.03 5.52
N THR A 144 -7.04 0.43 6.35
CA THR A 144 -8.46 0.22 6.16
C THR A 144 -9.23 1.50 6.46
N THR A 145 -10.30 1.70 5.71
CA THR A 145 -11.36 2.64 6.08
C THR A 145 -12.26 1.96 7.11
N ILE A 146 -12.66 2.72 8.12
CA ILE A 146 -13.59 2.36 9.18
C ILE A 146 -14.84 3.19 8.95
N THR A 147 -15.95 2.54 8.68
CA THR A 147 -17.21 3.20 8.30
C THR A 147 -18.30 2.84 9.31
N PRO A 148 -19.14 3.80 9.73
CA PRO A 148 -20.40 3.49 10.42
C PRO A 148 -21.26 2.53 9.57
N GLY A 149 -21.93 1.57 10.20
CA GLY A 149 -22.95 0.78 9.51
C GLY A 149 -24.14 1.63 9.05
N ASP A 150 -25.06 1.00 8.30
CA ASP A 150 -26.11 1.63 7.48
C ASP A 150 -27.10 2.61 8.17
N TYR A 151 -27.01 2.86 9.49
CA TYR A 151 -28.09 3.50 10.27
C TYR A 151 -27.66 4.55 11.30
N GLY A 152 -26.52 5.23 11.15
CA GLY A 152 -26.25 6.43 11.97
C GLY A 152 -24.81 6.94 11.97
N SER A 153 -24.61 8.10 12.61
CA SER A 153 -23.30 8.68 12.88
C SER A 153 -22.64 7.99 14.09
N ILE A 154 -21.32 7.83 14.06
CA ILE A 154 -20.52 7.43 15.23
C ILE A 154 -19.86 8.66 15.85
N TYR A 155 -19.72 8.64 17.17
CA TYR A 155 -19.15 9.72 17.96
C TYR A 155 -17.95 9.21 18.77
N ASN A 156 -17.06 10.12 19.16
CA ASN A 156 -16.00 9.86 20.14
C ASN A 156 -15.14 8.62 19.85
N VAL A 157 -14.81 8.40 18.57
CA VAL A 157 -13.94 7.30 18.14
C VAL A 157 -12.56 7.48 18.76
N ARG A 158 -12.09 6.46 19.50
CA ARG A 158 -10.79 6.48 20.16
C ARG A 158 -10.18 5.08 20.26
N TRP A 159 -8.88 4.99 20.04
CA TRP A 159 -8.12 3.75 20.23
C TRP A 159 -7.99 3.41 21.72
N VAL A 160 -8.36 2.18 22.08
CA VAL A 160 -8.14 1.62 23.43
C VAL A 160 -6.72 1.07 23.52
N ASP A 161 -6.28 0.39 22.46
CA ASP A 161 -4.93 -0.16 22.35
C ASP A 161 -4.17 0.54 21.22
N ARG A 162 -2.85 0.68 21.36
CA ARG A 162 -1.96 1.18 20.29
C ARG A 162 -1.17 0.02 19.67
N PRO A 163 -0.91 0.05 18.34
CA PRO A 163 0.00 -0.91 17.70
C PRO A 163 1.34 -1.00 18.42
N GLN A 164 1.82 -2.22 18.59
CA GLN A 164 3.13 -2.50 19.17
C GLN A 164 4.04 -3.08 18.08
N PRO A 165 5.38 -2.95 18.21
CA PRO A 165 6.30 -3.57 17.28
C PRO A 165 5.94 -5.04 17.03
N PRO A 166 5.89 -5.49 15.75
CA PRO A 166 6.41 -4.83 14.55
C PRO A 166 5.43 -3.89 13.81
N PHE A 167 4.27 -3.54 14.36
CA PHE A 167 3.27 -2.67 13.72
C PHE A 167 3.33 -1.23 14.26
N PHE A 168 3.28 -0.24 13.37
CA PHE A 168 3.41 1.18 13.68
C PHE A 168 2.35 2.00 12.96
N ILE A 169 1.75 3.00 13.63
CA ILE A 169 0.78 3.90 12.96
C ILE A 169 1.53 4.77 11.95
N ALA A 170 1.13 4.69 10.69
CA ALA A 170 1.62 5.56 9.61
C ALA A 170 0.67 6.75 9.36
N GLN A 171 -0.64 6.51 9.48
CA GLN A 171 -1.68 7.52 9.32
C GLN A 171 -2.88 7.16 10.19
N ASP A 172 -3.50 8.14 10.84
CA ASP A 172 -4.67 7.92 11.69
C ASP A 172 -5.59 9.13 11.61
N THR A 173 -6.68 9.01 10.87
CA THR A 173 -7.73 10.04 10.80
C THR A 173 -8.90 9.76 11.74
N CYS A 174 -8.84 8.65 12.50
CA CYS A 174 -9.86 8.27 13.47
C CYS A 174 -9.67 8.93 14.84
N ASP A 175 -8.49 9.48 15.12
CA ASP A 175 -8.18 10.20 16.35
C ASP A 175 -8.61 11.68 16.23
N PRO A 176 -9.70 12.12 16.91
CA PRO A 176 -10.22 13.48 16.79
C PRO A 176 -9.26 14.55 17.30
N ALA A 177 -8.23 14.19 18.09
CA ALA A 177 -7.16 15.12 18.47
C ALA A 177 -6.20 15.44 17.31
N LYS A 178 -6.27 14.67 16.21
CA LYS A 178 -5.40 14.79 15.02
C LYS A 178 -6.16 15.06 13.72
N ALA A 179 -7.50 15.04 13.75
CA ALA A 179 -8.32 15.38 12.60
C ALA A 179 -8.32 16.90 12.38
N TYR A 180 -7.40 17.38 11.55
CA TYR A 180 -7.49 18.72 10.99
C TYR A 180 -8.79 18.81 10.17
N THR A 181 -9.70 19.71 10.54
CA THR A 181 -10.80 20.28 9.72
C THR A 181 -12.24 19.75 9.78
N HIS A 182 -12.61 18.76 10.60
CA HIS A 182 -14.05 18.40 10.73
C HIS A 182 -14.61 18.60 12.14
N SER A 183 -15.71 19.37 12.20
CA SER A 183 -16.51 19.60 13.40
C SER A 183 -16.96 18.24 13.99
N PRO A 184 -16.77 18.00 15.29
CA PRO A 184 -16.98 16.68 15.89
C PRO A 184 -18.47 16.47 16.13
N ARG A 185 -19.17 15.83 15.20
CA ARG A 185 -20.47 15.20 15.48
C ARG A 185 -20.97 14.21 14.44
N GLU A 186 -20.40 14.13 13.24
CA GLU A 186 -20.82 13.11 12.26
C GLU A 186 -19.58 12.67 11.49
N SER A 187 -19.05 11.46 11.73
CA SER A 187 -18.03 10.90 10.85
C SER A 187 -18.69 9.96 9.85
N GLU A 188 -18.69 10.33 8.57
CA GLU A 188 -19.11 9.44 7.48
C GLU A 188 -18.16 8.24 7.36
N SER A 189 -16.88 8.39 7.70
CA SER A 189 -15.84 7.35 7.76
C SER A 189 -14.55 7.90 8.38
N CYS A 190 -13.64 7.05 8.84
CA CYS A 190 -12.25 7.41 9.16
C CYS A 190 -11.27 6.36 8.61
N TYR A 191 -9.97 6.64 8.58
CA TYR A 191 -8.93 5.80 7.96
C TYR A 191 -7.78 5.54 8.93
N LEU A 192 -7.35 4.28 9.00
CA LEU A 192 -6.13 3.87 9.68
C LEU A 192 -5.13 3.29 8.67
N GLY A 193 -3.96 3.93 8.57
CA GLY A 193 -2.79 3.41 7.89
C GLY A 193 -1.76 2.91 8.91
N VAL A 194 -1.30 1.68 8.72
CA VAL A 194 -0.31 1.02 9.58
C VAL A 194 0.88 0.57 8.72
N GLU A 195 2.08 0.64 9.27
CA GLU A 195 3.31 0.12 8.70
C GLU A 195 3.80 -1.10 9.51
N PHE A 196 4.14 -2.17 8.81
CA PHE A 196 4.70 -3.40 9.35
C PHE A 196 6.20 -3.48 9.08
N ARG A 197 7.02 -3.59 10.14
CA ARG A 197 8.50 -3.61 10.09
C ARG A 197 9.06 -4.83 10.84
N PRO A 198 9.11 -6.03 10.22
CA PRO A 198 9.56 -7.24 10.91
C PRO A 198 11.07 -7.23 11.18
N SER A 199 11.44 -7.60 12.41
CA SER A 199 12.84 -7.78 12.84
C SER A 199 13.28 -9.26 12.89
N ARG A 200 12.35 -10.20 12.75
CA ARG A 200 12.59 -11.65 12.74
C ARG A 200 11.64 -12.35 11.75
N PRO A 201 11.98 -13.56 11.25
CA PRO A 201 11.06 -14.32 10.42
C PRO A 201 9.85 -14.82 11.22
N GLY A 202 8.72 -15.03 10.56
CA GLY A 202 7.51 -15.63 11.14
C GLY A 202 6.24 -14.80 10.90
N SER A 203 5.10 -15.37 11.30
CA SER A 203 3.81 -14.69 11.28
C SER A 203 3.61 -13.83 12.53
N PHE A 204 3.00 -12.67 12.34
CA PHE A 204 2.69 -11.70 13.39
C PHE A 204 1.23 -11.31 13.29
N GLU A 205 0.54 -11.36 14.42
CA GLU A 205 -0.84 -10.95 14.53
C GLU A 205 -1.01 -10.03 15.74
N GLN A 206 -1.80 -8.98 15.58
CA GLN A 206 -2.20 -8.09 16.68
C GLN A 206 -3.67 -7.71 16.54
N ALA A 207 -4.40 -7.71 17.66
CA ALA A 207 -5.73 -7.15 17.75
C ALA A 207 -5.66 -5.75 18.36
N LEU A 208 -6.27 -4.76 17.70
CA LEU A 208 -6.41 -3.40 18.19
C LEU A 208 -7.87 -3.16 18.57
N ARG A 209 -8.12 -2.74 19.81
CA ARG A 209 -9.46 -2.31 20.20
C ARG A 209 -9.65 -0.82 19.97
N LEU A 210 -10.81 -0.50 19.43
CA LEU A 210 -11.33 0.84 19.24
C LEU A 210 -12.60 0.97 20.07
N SER A 211 -12.80 2.07 20.78
CA SER A 211 -14.08 2.40 21.39
C SER A 211 -14.74 3.54 20.64
N TYR A 212 -16.06 3.49 20.52
CA TYR A 212 -16.86 4.49 19.84
C TYR A 212 -18.23 4.59 20.53
N ASP A 213 -18.86 5.75 20.42
CA ASP A 213 -20.22 5.97 20.91
C ASP A 213 -21.19 5.87 19.72
N ASN A 214 -22.18 4.98 19.85
CA ASN A 214 -23.19 4.75 18.81
C ASN A 214 -24.47 5.58 19.01
N GLY A 215 -24.44 6.58 19.90
CA GLY A 215 -25.58 7.42 20.26
C GLY A 215 -26.48 6.84 21.35
N LEU A 216 -26.23 5.59 21.79
CA LEU A 216 -26.95 4.92 22.88
C LEU A 216 -26.03 4.51 24.03
N ALA A 217 -24.85 3.98 23.70
CA ALA A 217 -23.83 3.57 24.65
C ALA A 217 -22.45 3.49 24.00
N VAL A 218 -21.40 3.53 24.81
CA VAL A 218 -20.04 3.25 24.36
C VAL A 218 -19.91 1.78 23.99
N GLN A 219 -19.47 1.54 22.76
CA GLN A 219 -19.18 0.23 22.18
C GLN A 219 -17.68 0.03 21.99
N THR A 220 -17.28 -1.21 21.71
CA THR A 220 -15.92 -1.55 21.29
C THR A 220 -15.91 -2.39 20.03
N ALA A 221 -14.92 -2.17 19.18
CA ALA A 221 -14.65 -2.92 17.96
C ALA A 221 -13.20 -3.43 17.99
N THR A 222 -12.91 -4.53 17.28
CA THR A 222 -11.57 -5.15 17.24
C THR A 222 -11.08 -5.25 15.80
N LEU A 223 -10.06 -4.47 15.47
CA LEU A 223 -9.37 -4.55 14.18
C LEU A 223 -8.18 -5.51 14.29
N ARG A 224 -8.06 -6.45 13.36
CA ARG A 224 -6.90 -7.36 13.29
C ARG A 224 -5.84 -6.84 12.32
N LEU A 225 -4.58 -6.96 12.72
CA LEU A 225 -3.38 -6.72 11.93
C LEU A 225 -2.67 -8.06 11.72
N GLU A 226 -2.34 -8.39 10.48
CA GLU A 226 -1.72 -9.69 10.13
C GLU A 226 -0.59 -9.47 9.14
N GLY A 227 0.63 -9.90 9.46
CA GLY A 227 1.80 -9.77 8.58
C GLY A 227 2.82 -10.89 8.76
N ALA A 228 3.68 -11.08 7.76
CA ALA A 228 4.73 -12.11 7.80
C ALA A 228 6.10 -11.51 7.50
N GLY A 229 7.05 -11.74 8.41
CA GLY A 229 8.47 -11.46 8.17
C GLY A 229 9.15 -12.68 7.55
N TYR A 230 10.03 -12.47 6.57
CA TYR A 230 10.82 -13.56 5.99
C TYR A 230 12.29 -13.19 5.78
N LEU A 231 13.14 -14.21 5.78
CA LEU A 231 14.55 -14.11 5.43
C LEU A 231 14.86 -15.29 4.49
N PRO A 232 15.26 -15.03 3.24
CA PRO A 232 15.67 -16.11 2.35
C PRO A 232 16.83 -16.92 2.93
N SER A 233 16.87 -18.20 2.61
CA SER A 233 18.01 -19.08 2.82
C SER A 233 18.67 -19.37 1.48
N ALA A 234 19.99 -19.24 1.40
CA ALA A 234 20.73 -19.55 0.18
C ALA A 234 20.58 -21.02 -0.23
N SER A 235 20.63 -21.94 0.75
CA SER A 235 20.56 -23.38 0.49
C SER A 235 19.15 -23.88 0.20
N GLU A 236 18.10 -23.16 0.62
CA GLU A 236 16.71 -23.60 0.41
C GLU A 236 15.98 -22.82 -0.67
N ASN A 237 16.32 -21.55 -0.88
CA ASN A 237 15.52 -20.63 -1.69
C ASN A 237 16.23 -20.07 -2.92
N VAL A 238 17.56 -20.19 -3.03
CA VAL A 238 18.33 -19.59 -4.12
C VAL A 238 18.95 -20.66 -5.00
N LEU A 239 18.76 -20.55 -6.31
CA LEU A 239 19.41 -21.37 -7.33
C LEU A 239 20.22 -20.48 -8.29
N VAL A 240 21.51 -20.76 -8.41
CA VAL A 240 22.41 -20.10 -9.37
C VAL A 240 22.55 -20.98 -10.60
N ILE A 241 22.22 -20.44 -11.78
CA ILE A 241 22.33 -21.13 -13.07
C ILE A 241 23.47 -20.51 -13.87
N TYR A 242 24.45 -21.33 -14.27
CA TYR A 242 25.61 -20.90 -15.06
C TYR A 242 25.73 -21.73 -16.34
N ASN A 243 26.40 -21.18 -17.35
CA ASN A 243 26.62 -21.85 -18.61
C ASN A 243 27.96 -22.62 -18.57
N GLU A 244 27.90 -23.94 -18.45
CA GLU A 244 29.11 -24.76 -18.34
C GLU A 244 29.90 -24.86 -19.66
N ALA A 245 29.27 -24.54 -20.79
CA ALA A 245 29.92 -24.49 -22.09
C ALA A 245 30.77 -23.22 -22.31
N ILE A 246 30.70 -22.24 -21.40
CA ILE A 246 31.43 -20.98 -21.49
C ILE A 246 32.40 -20.86 -20.29
N PRO A 247 33.73 -20.97 -20.49
CA PRO A 247 34.72 -20.90 -19.41
C PRO A 247 34.56 -19.66 -18.52
N GLU A 248 34.30 -18.50 -19.10
CA GLU A 248 34.10 -17.24 -18.37
C GLU A 248 32.86 -17.28 -17.46
N SER A 249 31.82 -18.03 -17.84
CA SER A 249 30.64 -18.24 -16.99
C SER A 249 30.97 -19.10 -15.78
N VAL A 250 31.78 -20.15 -15.97
CA VAL A 250 32.28 -21.01 -14.89
C VAL A 250 33.13 -20.21 -13.91
N ASP A 251 34.02 -19.37 -14.43
CA ASP A 251 34.86 -18.46 -13.62
C ASP A 251 34.01 -17.48 -12.82
N ILE A 252 33.03 -16.83 -13.45
CA ILE A 252 32.11 -15.90 -12.79
C ILE A 252 31.29 -16.60 -11.71
N LYS A 253 30.83 -17.84 -11.96
CA LYS A 253 30.16 -18.65 -10.95
C LYS A 253 31.07 -18.90 -9.75
N ASN A 254 32.31 -19.31 -9.98
CA ASN A 254 33.26 -19.56 -8.88
C ASN A 254 33.53 -18.29 -8.08
N GLU A 255 33.73 -17.16 -8.76
CA GLU A 255 33.97 -15.87 -8.11
C GLU A 255 32.75 -15.37 -7.33
N TYR A 256 31.54 -15.53 -7.88
CA TYR A 256 30.30 -15.14 -7.22
C TYR A 256 30.09 -15.95 -5.94
N LEU A 257 30.21 -17.28 -6.00
CA LEU A 257 30.08 -18.15 -4.83
C LEU A 257 31.12 -17.85 -3.75
N ALA A 258 32.37 -17.57 -4.14
CA ALA A 258 33.45 -17.29 -3.20
C ALA A 258 33.30 -15.92 -2.51
N ARG A 259 32.82 -14.91 -3.24
CA ARG A 259 32.77 -13.52 -2.75
C ARG A 259 31.41 -13.10 -2.19
N ARG A 260 30.33 -13.80 -2.54
CA ARG A 260 28.97 -13.47 -2.09
C ARG A 260 28.71 -14.03 -0.70
N PRO A 261 28.58 -13.20 0.35
CA PRO A 261 28.39 -13.72 1.70
C PRO A 261 27.08 -14.51 1.81
N GLY A 262 27.14 -15.63 2.53
CA GLY A 262 26.01 -16.54 2.70
C GLY A 262 25.79 -17.54 1.55
N PHE A 263 26.59 -17.51 0.47
CA PHE A 263 26.43 -18.41 -0.68
C PHE A 263 27.26 -19.71 -0.62
N ALA A 264 27.93 -19.99 0.50
CA ALA A 264 28.75 -21.19 0.65
C ALA A 264 27.99 -22.52 0.40
N GLN A 265 26.67 -22.52 0.64
CA GLN A 265 25.78 -23.68 0.41
C GLN A 265 24.64 -23.37 -0.58
N VAL A 266 24.84 -22.39 -1.46
CA VAL A 266 23.83 -22.05 -2.47
C VAL A 266 23.64 -23.19 -3.47
N ASN A 267 22.42 -23.39 -3.96
CA ASN A 267 22.17 -24.37 -5.01
C ASN A 267 22.77 -23.89 -6.34
N VAL A 268 23.33 -24.82 -7.12
CA VAL A 268 23.90 -24.54 -8.43
C VAL A 268 23.38 -25.51 -9.48
N LEU A 269 23.17 -25.01 -10.70
CA LEU A 269 22.85 -25.81 -11.87
C LEU A 269 23.72 -25.35 -13.04
N GLY A 270 24.51 -26.27 -13.58
CA GLY A 270 25.19 -26.09 -14.86
C GLY A 270 24.23 -26.40 -16.00
N VAL A 271 24.19 -25.54 -17.01
CA VAL A 271 23.49 -25.79 -18.28
C VAL A 271 24.45 -25.62 -19.44
N SER A 272 24.27 -26.38 -20.51
CA SER A 272 25.12 -26.33 -21.70
C SER A 272 24.41 -25.61 -22.85
N ILE A 273 24.61 -24.29 -22.93
CA ILE A 273 24.10 -23.45 -24.03
C ILE A 273 25.30 -23.06 -24.91
N PRO A 274 25.36 -23.51 -26.17
CA PRO A 274 26.50 -23.25 -27.04
C PRO A 274 26.60 -21.76 -27.33
N ALA A 275 27.82 -21.24 -27.41
CA ALA A 275 28.05 -19.89 -27.89
C ALA A 275 27.73 -19.78 -29.40
N ASN A 276 27.37 -18.60 -29.88
CA ASN A 276 27.59 -18.30 -31.29
C ASN A 276 29.12 -18.33 -31.50
N GLY A 277 29.58 -18.90 -32.61
CA GLY A 277 31.02 -18.98 -32.91
C GLY A 277 31.75 -17.66 -32.58
N GLY A 278 32.81 -17.73 -31.79
CA GLY A 278 33.56 -16.55 -31.33
C GLY A 278 33.53 -16.25 -29.82
N GLY A 279 32.90 -17.09 -28.98
CA GLY A 279 33.00 -16.97 -27.51
C GLY A 279 32.22 -15.81 -26.88
N VAL A 280 31.34 -15.15 -27.62
CA VAL A 280 30.47 -14.07 -27.13
C VAL A 280 29.17 -14.67 -26.58
N PRO A 281 28.66 -14.23 -25.40
CA PRO A 281 27.36 -14.66 -24.91
C PRO A 281 26.27 -14.41 -25.96
N LEU A 282 25.48 -15.45 -26.24
CA LEU A 282 24.28 -15.32 -27.04
C LEU A 282 23.36 -14.28 -26.41
N GLU A 283 22.97 -13.24 -27.16
CA GLU A 283 21.91 -12.35 -26.70
C GLU A 283 20.55 -13.06 -26.71
N VAL A 284 20.31 -13.83 -27.77
CA VAL A 284 19.04 -14.49 -28.08
C VAL A 284 19.18 -16.01 -28.05
N MET A 285 18.10 -16.70 -27.67
CA MET A 285 17.96 -18.15 -27.77
C MET A 285 16.65 -18.54 -28.46
N THR A 286 16.63 -19.65 -29.19
CA THR A 286 15.40 -20.14 -29.82
C THR A 286 14.44 -20.72 -28.78
N LYS A 287 13.13 -20.83 -29.09
CA LYS A 287 12.17 -21.54 -28.22
C LYS A 287 12.59 -22.99 -27.94
N GLN A 288 13.16 -23.66 -28.94
CA GLN A 288 13.64 -25.04 -28.81
C GLN A 288 14.85 -25.13 -27.88
N ASP A 289 15.87 -24.29 -28.08
CA ASP A 289 17.05 -24.28 -27.22
C ASP A 289 16.67 -23.90 -25.78
N TYR A 290 15.75 -22.95 -25.60
CA TYR A 290 15.20 -22.62 -24.30
C TYR A 290 14.61 -23.83 -23.58
N GLN A 291 13.75 -24.55 -24.28
CA GLN A 291 13.09 -25.74 -23.74
C GLN A 291 14.13 -26.80 -23.36
N GLN A 292 14.98 -27.18 -24.30
CA GLN A 292 15.87 -28.33 -24.18
C GLN A 292 17.11 -28.06 -23.31
N ARG A 293 17.65 -26.84 -23.36
CA ARG A 293 18.94 -26.51 -22.74
C ARG A 293 18.82 -25.73 -21.44
N LEU A 294 17.65 -25.17 -21.12
CA LEU A 294 17.45 -24.42 -19.88
C LEU A 294 16.28 -24.94 -19.06
N LEU A 295 15.07 -24.96 -19.62
CA LEU A 295 13.86 -25.30 -18.85
C LEU A 295 13.83 -26.78 -18.43
N GLU A 296 14.14 -27.70 -19.34
CA GLU A 296 14.17 -29.14 -19.04
C GLU A 296 15.21 -29.53 -17.97
N PRO A 297 16.49 -29.09 -18.06
CA PRO A 297 17.47 -29.30 -16.99
C PRO A 297 17.02 -28.73 -15.65
N LEU A 298 16.43 -27.53 -15.65
CA LEU A 298 15.91 -26.92 -14.43
C LEU A 298 14.72 -27.71 -13.85
N ALA A 299 13.78 -28.13 -14.69
CA ALA A 299 12.63 -28.93 -14.26
C ALA A 299 13.07 -30.30 -13.72
N ALA A 300 14.09 -30.92 -14.31
CA ALA A 300 14.69 -32.14 -13.79
C ALA A 300 15.35 -31.90 -12.43
N TRP A 301 16.10 -30.81 -12.28
CA TRP A 301 16.73 -30.43 -11.01
C TRP A 301 15.68 -30.19 -9.91
N LEU A 302 14.62 -29.43 -10.19
CA LEU A 302 13.55 -29.15 -9.22
C LEU A 302 12.83 -30.43 -8.78
N ARG A 303 12.55 -31.35 -9.71
CA ARG A 303 11.94 -32.66 -9.38
C ARG A 303 12.85 -33.54 -8.53
N ALA A 304 14.16 -33.45 -8.71
CA ALA A 304 15.14 -34.17 -7.90
C ALA A 304 15.33 -33.56 -6.50
N HIS A 305 14.86 -32.32 -6.28
CA HIS A 305 15.02 -31.59 -5.02
C HIS A 305 13.68 -31.02 -4.49
N PRO A 306 12.64 -31.87 -4.29
CA PRO A 306 11.28 -31.41 -3.94
C PRO A 306 11.19 -30.70 -2.58
N GLN A 307 12.17 -30.90 -1.70
CA GLN A 307 12.30 -30.20 -0.42
C GLN A 307 12.72 -28.74 -0.58
N LYS A 308 13.38 -28.39 -1.68
CA LYS A 308 13.89 -27.03 -1.93
C LYS A 308 12.75 -26.13 -2.38
N ARG A 309 12.51 -25.05 -1.63
CA ARG A 309 11.52 -24.02 -1.96
C ARG A 309 12.22 -22.88 -2.70
N ILE A 310 12.67 -23.15 -3.93
CA ILE A 310 13.36 -22.15 -4.74
C ILE A 310 12.42 -20.96 -4.97
N GLY A 311 12.82 -19.79 -4.50
CA GLY A 311 12.11 -18.52 -4.68
C GLY A 311 12.90 -17.49 -5.47
N TYR A 312 14.20 -17.72 -5.64
CA TYR A 312 15.11 -16.84 -6.37
C TYR A 312 15.97 -17.68 -7.32
N ILE A 313 16.02 -17.29 -8.58
CA ILE A 313 16.88 -17.89 -9.59
C ILE A 313 17.82 -16.81 -10.11
N VAL A 314 19.12 -17.06 -10.05
CA VAL A 314 20.15 -16.14 -10.55
C VAL A 314 20.77 -16.74 -11.80
N LEU A 315 20.45 -16.17 -12.96
CA LEU A 315 21.14 -16.50 -14.20
C LEU A 315 22.48 -15.78 -14.21
N LEU A 316 23.57 -16.44 -14.60
CA LEU A 316 24.88 -15.81 -14.71
C LEU A 316 25.22 -15.40 -16.15
N TYR A 317 26.31 -14.65 -16.27
CA TYR A 317 26.99 -14.37 -17.54
C TYR A 317 27.07 -15.62 -18.43
N GLY A 318 26.84 -15.47 -19.73
CA GLY A 318 26.85 -16.60 -20.67
C GLY A 318 25.50 -17.28 -20.87
N ILE A 319 24.50 -16.99 -20.03
CA ILE A 319 23.10 -17.30 -20.31
C ILE A 319 22.50 -16.15 -21.15
N PRO A 320 21.70 -16.42 -22.20
CA PRO A 320 21.03 -15.38 -22.98
C PRO A 320 20.10 -14.49 -22.17
N THR A 321 19.81 -13.28 -22.65
CA THR A 321 18.88 -12.36 -21.98
C THR A 321 17.45 -12.47 -22.53
N MET A 322 17.28 -13.08 -23.71
CA MET A 322 15.99 -13.15 -24.37
C MET A 322 15.77 -14.38 -25.27
N ARG A 323 14.50 -14.69 -25.53
CA ARG A 323 14.08 -15.68 -26.53
C ARG A 323 13.67 -15.00 -27.82
N LYS A 324 13.92 -15.63 -28.96
CA LYS A 324 13.51 -15.16 -30.29
C LYS A 324 12.96 -16.31 -31.13
N TRP A 325 11.82 -16.09 -31.78
CA TRP A 325 11.24 -17.05 -32.73
C TRP A 325 10.32 -16.34 -33.74
N HIS A 326 9.93 -17.07 -34.78
CA HIS A 326 9.07 -16.55 -35.84
C HIS A 326 7.64 -17.11 -35.69
N GLU A 327 6.64 -16.23 -35.79
CA GLU A 327 5.21 -16.55 -35.86
C GLU A 327 4.61 -15.99 -37.17
N PRO A 328 3.39 -16.37 -37.58
CA PRO A 328 2.76 -15.83 -38.80
C PRO A 328 2.68 -14.30 -38.87
N GLY A 329 2.71 -13.60 -37.72
CA GLY A 329 2.74 -12.13 -37.60
C GLY A 329 4.14 -11.50 -37.55
N GLY A 330 5.22 -12.29 -37.66
CA GLY A 330 6.61 -11.83 -37.66
C GLY A 330 7.44 -12.35 -36.49
N TRP A 331 8.53 -11.65 -36.19
CA TRP A 331 9.45 -12.02 -35.11
C TRP A 331 8.87 -11.65 -33.74
N VAL A 332 8.89 -12.61 -32.83
CA VAL A 332 8.50 -12.44 -31.43
C VAL A 332 9.72 -12.54 -30.54
N PHE A 333 9.73 -11.71 -29.49
CA PHE A 333 10.81 -11.54 -28.55
C PHE A 333 10.27 -11.45 -27.13
N ASP A 334 10.80 -12.26 -26.22
CA ASP A 334 10.47 -12.22 -24.79
C ASP A 334 11.75 -12.19 -23.95
N GLY A 335 11.71 -11.49 -22.81
CA GLY A 335 12.74 -11.57 -21.78
C GLY A 335 12.84 -13.00 -21.23
N LEU A 336 14.06 -13.54 -21.20
CA LEU A 336 14.29 -14.91 -20.77
C LEU A 336 13.85 -15.13 -19.31
N GLN A 337 14.11 -14.14 -18.45
CA GLN A 337 13.78 -14.24 -17.03
C GLN A 337 12.28 -14.36 -16.79
N TYR A 338 11.46 -13.63 -17.55
CA TYR A 338 10.00 -13.72 -17.43
C TYR A 338 9.50 -15.09 -17.87
N ALA A 339 9.96 -15.55 -19.03
CA ALA A 339 9.62 -16.87 -19.54
C ALA A 339 9.95 -17.97 -18.54
N LEU A 340 11.16 -17.94 -17.99
CA LEU A 340 11.60 -18.93 -16.99
C LEU A 340 10.75 -18.84 -15.72
N MET A 341 10.44 -17.62 -15.26
CA MET A 341 9.59 -17.41 -14.10
C MET A 341 8.20 -18.06 -14.27
N THR A 342 7.53 -17.80 -15.39
CA THR A 342 6.18 -18.33 -15.66
C THR A 342 6.19 -19.82 -15.91
N ASP A 343 7.16 -20.32 -16.68
CA ASP A 343 7.20 -21.73 -17.07
C ASP A 343 7.58 -22.62 -15.88
N VAL A 344 8.48 -22.15 -15.00
CA VAL A 344 8.79 -22.84 -13.73
C VAL A 344 7.59 -22.84 -12.79
N ALA A 345 6.89 -21.71 -12.66
CA ALA A 345 5.68 -21.63 -11.82
C ALA A 345 4.55 -22.56 -12.31
N ALA A 346 4.54 -22.90 -13.60
CA ALA A 346 3.60 -23.84 -14.20
C ALA A 346 4.03 -25.31 -14.07
N LEU A 347 5.24 -25.61 -13.58
CA LEU A 347 5.70 -26.99 -13.42
C LEU A 347 4.87 -27.74 -12.36
N PRO A 348 4.42 -28.97 -12.63
CA PRO A 348 3.70 -29.77 -11.64
C PRO A 348 4.50 -29.97 -10.35
N GLY A 349 3.89 -29.68 -9.21
CA GLY A 349 4.49 -29.85 -7.88
C GLY A 349 5.46 -28.74 -7.46
N TYR A 350 5.73 -27.77 -8.32
CA TYR A 350 6.52 -26.60 -7.93
C TYR A 350 5.72 -25.68 -7.00
N VAL A 351 6.35 -25.27 -5.90
CA VAL A 351 5.77 -24.33 -4.93
C VAL A 351 6.85 -23.34 -4.51
N ALA A 352 6.75 -22.12 -5.02
CA ALA A 352 7.63 -21.02 -4.61
C ALA A 352 7.29 -20.58 -3.16
N PRO A 353 8.27 -20.12 -2.38
CA PRO A 353 8.01 -19.43 -1.13
C PRO A 353 7.27 -18.11 -1.40
N THR A 354 6.35 -17.73 -0.51
CA THR A 354 5.65 -16.45 -0.61
C THR A 354 6.62 -15.31 -0.26
N ASN A 355 6.99 -14.52 -1.25
CA ASN A 355 7.74 -13.27 -1.15
C ASN A 355 6.83 -12.05 -1.42
N TYR A 356 7.37 -10.84 -1.27
CA TYR A 356 6.63 -9.61 -1.41
C TYR A 356 5.98 -9.47 -2.82
N ALA A 357 6.75 -9.73 -3.87
CA ALA A 357 6.24 -9.67 -5.24
C ALA A 357 5.14 -10.73 -5.47
N SER A 358 5.39 -11.99 -5.15
CA SER A 358 4.43 -13.09 -5.34
C SER A 358 3.08 -12.85 -4.66
N TRP A 359 3.09 -12.28 -3.46
CA TRP A 359 1.86 -11.92 -2.74
C TRP A 359 1.10 -10.81 -3.43
N THR A 360 1.81 -9.74 -3.79
CA THR A 360 1.20 -8.58 -4.45
C THR A 360 0.64 -8.93 -5.83
N LEU A 361 1.30 -9.87 -6.51
CA LEU A 361 0.88 -10.38 -7.81
C LEU A 361 -0.13 -11.53 -7.73
N ARG A 362 -0.43 -12.01 -6.52
CA ARG A 362 -1.28 -13.18 -6.23
C ARG A 362 -0.87 -14.43 -7.03
N GLN A 363 0.43 -14.63 -7.22
CA GLN A 363 1.00 -15.72 -8.01
C GLN A 363 2.30 -16.21 -7.37
N ALA A 364 2.42 -17.53 -7.16
CA ALA A 364 3.63 -18.15 -6.62
C ALA A 364 4.72 -18.26 -7.70
N LEU A 365 5.59 -17.25 -7.78
CA LEU A 365 6.59 -17.12 -8.84
C LEU A 365 8.02 -17.21 -8.26
N PRO A 366 8.96 -17.96 -8.88
CA PRO A 366 10.38 -17.74 -8.64
C PRO A 366 10.79 -16.39 -9.21
N LEU A 367 11.42 -15.54 -8.42
CA LEU A 367 11.96 -14.28 -8.91
C LEU A 367 13.29 -14.54 -9.62
N VAL A 368 13.33 -14.29 -10.92
CA VAL A 368 14.51 -14.57 -11.75
C VAL A 368 15.29 -13.27 -11.99
N THR A 369 16.57 -13.23 -11.64
CA THR A 369 17.47 -12.10 -11.97
C THR A 369 18.67 -12.58 -12.79
N HIS A 370 19.41 -11.64 -13.36
CA HIS A 370 20.56 -11.92 -14.22
C HIS A 370 21.79 -11.15 -13.76
N LEU A 371 22.85 -11.86 -13.45
CA LEU A 371 24.15 -11.31 -13.08
C LEU A 371 25.05 -11.26 -14.33
N PHE A 372 24.66 -10.37 -15.26
CA PHE A 372 25.34 -10.15 -16.53
C PHE A 372 25.44 -8.65 -16.79
N MET A 373 26.62 -8.07 -16.57
CA MET A 373 26.83 -6.62 -16.63
C MET A 373 27.42 -6.18 -17.98
N GLY A 374 27.08 -6.88 -19.05
CA GLY A 374 27.54 -6.64 -20.42
C GLY A 374 28.88 -7.28 -20.77
N THR A 375 29.85 -7.30 -19.86
CA THR A 375 31.16 -7.96 -20.07
C THR A 375 31.56 -8.79 -18.85
N ALA A 376 32.45 -9.77 -19.04
CA ALA A 376 32.99 -10.55 -17.91
C ALA A 376 33.72 -9.66 -16.88
N PRO A 377 34.60 -8.70 -17.26
CA PRO A 377 35.21 -7.77 -16.30
C PRO A 377 34.21 -6.92 -15.53
N ALA A 378 33.18 -6.38 -16.19
CA ALA A 378 32.13 -5.61 -15.51
C ALA A 378 31.33 -6.48 -14.52
N THR A 379 31.09 -7.74 -14.88
CA THR A 379 30.38 -8.71 -14.03
C THR A 379 31.20 -9.07 -12.79
N LYS A 380 32.52 -9.29 -12.95
CA LYS A 380 33.44 -9.50 -11.81
C LYS A 380 33.54 -8.26 -10.92
N ALA A 381 33.61 -7.07 -11.50
CA ALA A 381 33.60 -5.81 -10.74
C ALA A 381 32.30 -5.63 -9.94
N TYR A 382 31.16 -6.03 -10.50
CA TYR A 382 29.88 -6.04 -9.79
C TYR A 382 29.92 -6.99 -8.58
N ILE A 383 30.44 -8.21 -8.73
CA ILE A 383 30.60 -9.16 -7.62
C ILE A 383 31.51 -8.58 -6.53
N ALA A 384 32.61 -7.94 -6.91
CA ALA A 384 33.50 -7.26 -5.96
C ALA A 384 32.78 -6.12 -5.22
N LYS A 385 31.90 -5.36 -5.90
CA LYS A 385 31.06 -4.33 -5.28
C LYS A 385 30.11 -4.93 -4.23
N LEU A 386 29.48 -6.08 -4.51
CA LEU A 386 28.64 -6.78 -3.52
C LEU A 386 29.44 -7.15 -2.26
N ALA A 387 30.62 -7.76 -2.45
CA ALA A 387 31.50 -8.15 -1.35
C ALA A 387 31.95 -6.94 -0.52
N ALA A 388 32.33 -5.84 -1.18
CA ALA A 388 32.75 -4.61 -0.52
C ALA A 388 31.61 -3.95 0.28
N MET A 389 30.37 -4.01 -0.20
CA MET A 389 29.22 -3.50 0.54
C MET A 389 28.91 -4.38 1.75
N ALA A 390 28.93 -5.70 1.57
CA ALA A 390 28.68 -6.64 2.66
C ALA A 390 29.74 -6.56 3.77
N ALA A 391 31.02 -6.39 3.41
CA ALA A 391 32.10 -6.20 4.36
C ALA A 391 31.99 -4.89 5.17
N ALA A 392 31.24 -3.91 4.67
CA ALA A 392 30.98 -2.66 5.38
C ALA A 392 29.75 -2.73 6.30
N MET A 393 28.99 -3.83 6.28
CA MET A 393 27.86 -4.01 7.17
C MET A 393 28.34 -4.37 8.59
N PRO A 394 27.65 -3.89 9.63
CA PRO A 394 28.04 -4.14 11.03
C PRO A 394 27.90 -5.60 11.44
N GLN A 395 27.07 -6.38 10.73
CA GLN A 395 26.84 -7.79 10.98
C GLN A 395 26.72 -8.55 9.64
N PRO A 396 27.27 -9.78 9.54
CA PRO A 396 27.07 -10.63 8.37
C PRO A 396 25.58 -10.90 8.12
N SER A 397 25.17 -10.85 6.86
CA SER A 397 23.77 -11.06 6.46
C SER A 397 23.74 -11.58 5.03
N LEU A 398 22.77 -12.46 4.73
CA LEU A 398 22.49 -12.86 3.35
C LEU A 398 22.01 -11.66 2.52
N LEU A 399 21.21 -10.79 3.13
CA LEU A 399 20.75 -9.55 2.53
C LEU A 399 21.84 -8.49 2.64
N ILE A 400 22.28 -7.95 1.51
CA ILE A 400 23.28 -6.87 1.48
C ILE A 400 22.53 -5.54 1.41
N SER A 401 22.73 -4.66 2.39
CA SER A 401 22.02 -3.38 2.49
C SER A 401 22.99 -2.22 2.67
N ALA A 402 22.89 -1.21 1.80
CA ALA A 402 23.74 -0.03 1.93
C ALA A 402 23.29 0.88 3.09
N ARG A 403 22.02 0.87 3.51
CA ARG A 403 21.57 1.54 4.74
C ARG A 403 22.23 0.91 5.96
N LYS A 404 22.22 -0.42 6.07
CA LYS A 404 22.91 -1.13 7.16
C LYS A 404 24.42 -0.88 7.14
N ALA A 405 25.02 -0.74 5.95
CA ALA A 405 26.43 -0.38 5.80
C ALA A 405 26.74 1.13 6.01
N GLY A 406 25.72 1.99 6.21
CA GLY A 406 25.91 3.44 6.29
C GLY A 406 26.37 4.11 4.99
N ARG A 407 26.16 3.45 3.84
CA ARG A 407 26.65 3.85 2.51
C ARG A 407 25.54 4.15 1.50
N ALA A 408 24.26 4.10 1.91
CA ALA A 408 23.14 4.42 1.03
C ALA A 408 23.14 5.90 0.60
N GLY A 409 22.86 6.14 -0.68
CA GLY A 409 22.44 7.46 -1.16
C GLY A 409 21.05 7.81 -0.65
N SER A 410 20.71 9.10 -0.62
CA SER A 410 19.46 9.63 -0.06
C SER A 410 18.40 10.04 -1.10
N ILE A 411 18.80 10.33 -2.35
CA ILE A 411 17.96 11.08 -3.31
C ILE A 411 17.55 10.23 -4.51
N TYR A 412 16.25 10.25 -4.84
CA TYR A 412 15.71 9.70 -6.08
C TYR A 412 15.62 10.78 -7.14
N TYR A 413 16.19 10.52 -8.31
CA TYR A 413 16.18 11.44 -9.43
C TYR A 413 15.22 10.93 -10.49
N LEU A 414 14.19 11.71 -10.79
CA LEU A 414 13.15 11.41 -11.76
C LEU A 414 13.28 12.37 -12.94
N ASP A 415 14.04 11.94 -13.94
CA ASP A 415 14.45 12.75 -15.09
C ASP A 415 13.51 12.50 -16.28
N ASP A 416 12.43 13.28 -16.34
CA ASP A 416 11.49 13.31 -17.47
C ASP A 416 11.97 14.25 -18.59
N ALA A 417 13.13 14.92 -18.46
CA ALA A 417 13.61 15.88 -19.46
C ALA A 417 13.62 15.26 -20.86
N ALA A 418 13.08 15.99 -21.85
CA ALA A 418 12.93 15.51 -23.22
C ALA A 418 13.44 16.57 -24.20
N ALA A 419 14.15 16.14 -25.24
CA ALA A 419 14.58 17.06 -26.30
C ALA A 419 13.35 17.60 -27.07
N PRO A 420 13.27 18.91 -27.35
CA PRO A 420 12.24 19.46 -28.21
C PRO A 420 12.21 18.75 -29.57
N GLY A 421 11.03 18.32 -30.01
CA GLY A 421 10.85 17.59 -31.29
C GLY A 421 11.07 16.08 -31.23
N TYR A 422 11.44 15.51 -30.07
CA TYR A 422 11.53 14.07 -29.89
C TYR A 422 10.13 13.42 -29.85
N ILE A 423 9.96 12.28 -30.54
CA ILE A 423 8.73 11.47 -30.54
C ILE A 423 8.48 10.98 -29.10
N GLY A 424 7.54 11.62 -28.40
CA GLY A 424 7.28 11.37 -26.97
C GLY A 424 7.40 12.59 -26.06
N TYR A 425 7.80 13.76 -26.59
CA TYR A 425 7.76 15.03 -25.87
C TYR A 425 6.36 15.34 -25.29
N THR A 426 5.29 14.92 -25.99
CA THR A 426 3.88 15.06 -25.56
C THR A 426 3.34 13.85 -24.78
N ALA A 427 4.13 12.80 -24.55
CA ALA A 427 3.69 11.62 -23.79
C ALA A 427 3.40 11.96 -22.31
N ALA A 428 2.87 11.02 -21.54
CA ALA A 428 2.70 11.20 -20.09
C ALA A 428 4.04 11.48 -19.37
N THR A 429 3.99 12.20 -18.24
CA THR A 429 5.12 12.45 -17.33
C THR A 429 5.24 11.30 -16.33
N PHE A 430 6.01 10.27 -16.69
CA PHE A 430 6.15 9.07 -15.86
C PHE A 430 6.87 9.38 -14.54
N GLY A 431 7.89 10.23 -14.57
CA GLY A 431 8.55 10.74 -13.37
C GLY A 431 7.57 11.43 -12.42
N ALA A 432 6.61 12.20 -12.93
CA ALA A 432 5.58 12.83 -12.08
C ALA A 432 4.68 11.79 -11.40
N GLY A 433 4.26 10.75 -12.13
CA GLY A 433 3.47 9.65 -11.57
C GLY A 433 4.24 8.87 -10.49
N ILE A 434 5.52 8.58 -10.76
CA ILE A 434 6.42 7.97 -9.78
C ILE A 434 6.52 8.82 -8.51
N ARG A 435 6.73 10.13 -8.66
CA ARG A 435 6.80 11.08 -7.54
C ARG A 435 5.53 11.03 -6.69
N GLY A 436 4.35 11.07 -7.31
CA GLY A 436 3.07 11.03 -6.60
C GLY A 436 2.92 9.79 -5.73
N GLU A 437 3.17 8.61 -6.30
CA GLU A 437 3.12 7.34 -5.56
C GLU A 437 4.17 7.26 -4.45
N MET A 438 5.41 7.69 -4.72
CA MET A 438 6.46 7.71 -3.70
C MET A 438 6.10 8.64 -2.54
N SER A 439 5.50 9.81 -2.77
CA SER A 439 5.04 10.71 -1.71
C SER A 439 3.98 10.06 -0.80
N LEU A 440 3.19 9.11 -1.32
CA LEU A 440 2.17 8.41 -0.55
C LEU A 440 2.72 7.16 0.16
N LYS A 441 3.54 6.37 -0.53
CA LYS A 441 4.00 5.04 -0.07
C LYS A 441 5.36 5.03 0.61
N ALA A 442 6.11 6.12 0.45
CA ALA A 442 7.44 6.32 1.00
C ALA A 442 7.67 7.81 1.34
N PRO A 443 6.87 8.41 2.26
CA PRO A 443 6.85 9.86 2.49
C PRO A 443 8.18 10.45 3.01
N GLY A 444 9.10 9.61 3.50
CA GLY A 444 10.45 10.02 3.89
C GLY A 444 11.46 10.09 2.74
N ALA A 445 11.09 9.68 1.52
CA ALA A 445 11.98 9.70 0.36
C ALA A 445 12.29 11.13 -0.09
N GLN A 446 13.56 11.44 -0.32
CA GLN A 446 13.96 12.68 -0.99
C GLN A 446 13.88 12.48 -2.50
N ILE A 447 13.06 13.29 -3.18
CA ILE A 447 12.80 13.16 -4.61
C ILE A 447 13.14 14.46 -5.31
N GLN A 448 13.99 14.37 -6.33
CA GLN A 448 14.27 15.44 -7.27
C GLN A 448 13.63 15.10 -8.61
N TYR A 449 12.70 15.94 -9.05
CA TYR A 449 11.94 15.74 -10.29
C TYR A 449 12.34 16.77 -11.34
N TRP A 450 12.77 16.30 -12.50
CA TRP A 450 13.11 17.08 -13.68
C TRP A 450 11.98 16.97 -14.69
N PRO A 451 11.15 18.01 -14.89
CA PRO A 451 10.05 17.95 -15.84
C PRO A 451 10.54 17.94 -17.29
N LYS A 452 9.67 17.54 -18.22
CA LYS A 452 9.96 17.47 -19.66
C LYS A 452 10.57 18.73 -20.28
N THR A 453 10.15 19.89 -19.79
CA THR A 453 10.61 21.21 -20.27
C THR A 453 11.92 21.66 -19.65
N ALA A 454 12.44 20.95 -18.65
CA ALA A 454 13.71 21.27 -18.03
C ALA A 454 14.88 20.91 -18.95
N PRO A 455 16.02 21.62 -18.83
CA PRO A 455 17.25 21.15 -19.45
C PRO A 455 17.65 19.78 -18.87
N PRO A 456 18.36 18.93 -19.65
CA PRO A 456 18.77 17.61 -19.17
C PRO A 456 19.58 17.68 -17.88
N LEU A 457 19.27 16.82 -16.89
CA LEU A 457 19.90 16.79 -15.57
C LEU A 457 21.42 16.53 -15.66
N ALA A 458 22.29 17.51 -15.46
CA ALA A 458 23.74 17.32 -15.67
C ALA A 458 24.44 16.55 -14.54
N GLU A 459 23.98 16.73 -13.31
CA GLU A 459 24.63 16.19 -12.12
C GLU A 459 23.60 15.70 -11.11
N ALA A 460 23.94 14.61 -10.41
CA ALA A 460 23.16 14.06 -9.31
C ALA A 460 24.11 13.62 -8.19
N ALA A 461 23.70 13.79 -6.94
CA ALA A 461 24.49 13.45 -5.76
C ALA A 461 23.70 12.49 -4.87
N ASP A 462 24.42 11.62 -4.15
CA ASP A 462 23.83 10.68 -3.18
C ASP A 462 22.64 9.90 -3.76
N VAL A 463 22.81 9.36 -4.98
CA VAL A 463 21.73 8.72 -5.73
C VAL A 463 21.28 7.45 -5.01
N ALA A 464 19.98 7.35 -4.72
CA ALA A 464 19.29 6.18 -4.20
C ALA A 464 18.52 5.43 -5.30
N GLY A 465 18.05 6.16 -6.31
CA GLY A 465 17.45 5.62 -7.52
C GLY A 465 17.41 6.64 -8.64
N TYR A 466 17.48 6.17 -9.88
CA TYR A 466 17.44 7.02 -11.07
C TYR A 466 16.40 6.52 -12.07
N PHE A 467 15.51 7.40 -12.49
CA PHE A 467 14.64 7.23 -13.64
C PHE A 467 15.07 8.18 -14.75
N GLY A 468 15.20 7.66 -15.97
CA GLY A 468 15.42 8.47 -17.17
C GLY A 468 14.36 8.19 -18.22
N TRP A 469 13.79 9.24 -18.79
CA TRP A 469 12.95 9.16 -19.99
C TRP A 469 13.82 8.98 -21.24
N GLY A 470 13.31 8.25 -22.24
CA GLY A 470 14.00 7.85 -23.48
C GLY A 470 14.93 8.91 -24.09
N PHE A 471 16.01 8.54 -24.76
CA PHE A 471 17.07 9.42 -25.28
C PHE A 471 17.68 10.42 -24.25
N ASN A 472 17.37 10.24 -22.96
CA ASN A 472 17.86 10.99 -21.81
C ASN A 472 17.95 12.51 -22.04
N GLY A 473 16.82 13.13 -22.38
CA GLY A 473 16.76 14.57 -22.61
C GLY A 473 17.51 15.09 -23.85
N GLY A 474 17.88 14.25 -24.82
CA GLY A 474 18.65 14.71 -25.99
C GLY A 474 20.11 14.25 -26.00
N ARG A 475 20.56 13.54 -24.97
CA ARG A 475 21.98 13.16 -24.83
C ARG A 475 22.38 11.95 -25.65
N GLY A 476 21.38 11.18 -26.08
CA GLY A 476 21.57 9.95 -26.81
C GLY A 476 22.26 8.85 -26.04
N LYS A 477 22.63 7.79 -26.76
CA LYS A 477 22.99 6.51 -26.17
C LYS A 477 24.09 6.56 -25.13
N HIS A 478 25.03 7.48 -25.26
CA HIS A 478 26.21 7.53 -24.40
C HIS A 478 26.08 8.43 -23.17
N PHE A 479 24.87 8.81 -22.77
CA PHE A 479 24.64 9.71 -21.62
C PHE A 479 25.33 9.22 -20.34
N ALA A 480 25.38 7.90 -20.14
CA ALA A 480 26.04 7.31 -18.98
C ALA A 480 27.58 7.34 -19.08
N THR A 481 28.19 7.44 -20.26
CA THR A 481 29.65 7.26 -20.42
C THR A 481 30.40 8.50 -20.91
N TYR A 482 29.72 9.48 -21.50
CA TYR A 482 30.33 10.71 -22.00
C TYR A 482 30.47 11.82 -20.94
N GLY A 483 30.04 11.55 -19.70
CA GLY A 483 30.11 12.51 -18.61
C GLY A 483 29.12 13.67 -18.76
N SER A 484 28.08 13.52 -19.60
CA SER A 484 26.96 14.45 -19.72
C SER A 484 25.93 14.31 -18.60
N LEU A 485 25.91 13.16 -17.93
CA LEU A 485 25.29 12.94 -16.62
C LEU A 485 26.34 12.42 -15.65
N ARG A 486 26.54 13.10 -14.52
CA ARG A 486 27.57 12.75 -13.52
C ARG A 486 26.96 12.49 -12.16
N PHE A 487 27.34 11.38 -11.54
CA PHE A 487 26.93 11.03 -10.20
C PHE A 487 28.08 11.28 -9.21
N THR A 488 27.75 11.87 -8.06
CA THR A 488 28.72 12.20 -7.00
C THR A 488 28.22 11.73 -5.64
N GLY A 489 29.04 11.85 -4.60
CA GLY A 489 28.68 11.42 -3.25
C GLY A 489 28.45 9.91 -3.15
N ARG A 490 27.44 9.49 -2.37
CA ARG A 490 27.06 8.10 -2.11
C ARG A 490 26.25 7.48 -3.25
N SER A 491 26.78 7.55 -4.46
CA SER A 491 26.11 7.08 -5.69
C SER A 491 26.65 5.74 -6.21
N GLY A 492 27.19 4.91 -5.32
CA GLY A 492 27.71 3.57 -5.67
C GLY A 492 26.71 2.43 -5.47
N TRP A 493 25.53 2.71 -4.93
CA TRP A 493 24.52 1.71 -4.59
C TRP A 493 23.10 2.26 -4.76
N TYR A 494 22.56 2.12 -5.97
CA TYR A 494 21.23 2.59 -6.35
C TYR A 494 20.61 1.67 -7.38
N ILE A 495 19.30 1.77 -7.54
CA ILE A 495 18.57 1.07 -8.61
C ILE A 495 18.22 2.03 -9.75
N ILE A 496 18.29 1.55 -10.98
CA ILE A 496 18.00 2.34 -12.18
C ILE A 496 16.89 1.68 -13.00
N GLN A 497 16.04 2.52 -13.61
CA GLN A 497 15.18 2.12 -14.70
C GLN A 497 15.12 3.25 -15.72
N THR A 498 15.06 2.93 -17.01
CA THR A 498 14.87 3.94 -18.03
C THR A 498 13.80 3.52 -19.03
N ALA A 499 13.03 4.50 -19.50
CA ALA A 499 12.02 4.32 -20.55
C ALA A 499 12.67 4.42 -21.93
N GLU A 500 13.66 3.56 -22.18
CA GLU A 500 14.42 3.49 -23.42
C GLU A 500 14.04 2.20 -24.19
N SER A 501 13.90 2.33 -25.50
CA SER A 501 13.75 1.28 -26.49
C SER A 501 14.96 0.35 -26.51
N PHE A 502 14.71 -0.94 -26.37
CA PHE A 502 15.71 -2.00 -26.52
C PHE A 502 16.95 -1.84 -25.62
N ASN A 503 16.88 -1.08 -24.52
CA ASN A 503 17.99 -0.83 -23.61
C ASN A 503 18.47 -2.08 -22.83
N GLY A 504 17.74 -3.19 -22.92
CA GLY A 504 18.10 -4.51 -22.39
C GLY A 504 18.87 -5.40 -23.37
N ARG A 505 19.12 -4.93 -24.60
CA ARG A 505 19.81 -5.67 -25.66
C ARG A 505 21.33 -5.47 -25.63
N LEU A 506 22.08 -6.51 -26.02
CA LEU A 506 23.55 -6.48 -26.10
C LEU A 506 24.02 -5.78 -27.38
N ASP A 507 23.39 -6.05 -28.51
CA ASP A 507 23.71 -5.48 -29.82
C ASP A 507 22.60 -4.54 -30.32
N ALA A 508 22.10 -3.71 -29.42
CA ALA A 508 21.16 -2.69 -29.79
C ALA A 508 21.91 -1.58 -30.56
N GLU A 509 21.82 -1.56 -31.89
CA GLU A 509 22.05 -0.36 -32.70
C GLU A 509 20.94 0.68 -32.40
N THR A 510 20.83 1.08 -31.14
CA THR A 510 19.87 2.08 -30.69
C THR A 510 20.52 3.44 -30.64
N PHE A 511 19.74 4.46 -30.96
CA PHE A 511 20.10 5.86 -30.66
C PHE A 511 20.05 6.15 -29.14
N GLN A 512 19.45 5.25 -28.39
CA GLN A 512 19.18 5.32 -26.95
C GLN A 512 20.14 4.49 -26.11
N GLY A 513 20.22 4.78 -24.81
CA GLY A 513 21.21 4.14 -23.93
C GLY A 513 20.82 2.73 -23.52
N ASN A 514 21.81 1.91 -23.19
CA ASN A 514 21.62 0.52 -22.79
C ASN A 514 22.27 0.20 -21.44
N TYR A 515 21.89 -0.94 -20.87
CA TYR A 515 22.35 -1.33 -19.53
C TYR A 515 23.86 -1.55 -19.44
N GLN A 516 24.52 -2.00 -20.51
CA GLN A 516 25.97 -2.26 -20.51
C GLN A 516 26.74 -0.97 -20.23
N GLN A 517 26.23 0.17 -20.71
CA GLN A 517 26.82 1.48 -20.44
C GLN A 517 26.64 1.89 -18.98
N TRP A 518 25.51 1.55 -18.35
CA TRP A 518 25.27 1.86 -16.93
C TRP A 518 26.20 1.07 -16.00
N PHE A 519 26.60 -0.14 -16.40
CA PHE A 519 27.56 -0.97 -15.67
C PHE A 519 29.00 -0.85 -16.19
N SER A 520 29.28 0.11 -17.06
CA SER A 520 30.63 0.33 -17.58
C SER A 520 31.58 0.95 -16.55
N ARG A 521 32.89 0.86 -16.81
CA ARG A 521 33.94 1.28 -15.87
C ARG A 521 33.85 2.76 -15.50
N ASN A 522 33.42 3.61 -16.42
CA ASN A 522 33.32 5.07 -16.29
C ASN A 522 31.87 5.59 -16.26
N ALA A 523 30.90 4.70 -16.00
CA ALA A 523 29.50 5.06 -15.95
C ALA A 523 29.26 6.22 -14.97
N PHE A 524 28.43 7.17 -15.39
CA PHE A 524 27.99 8.36 -14.66
C PHE A 524 29.15 9.16 -14.04
N GLY A 525 30.24 9.32 -14.78
CA GLY A 525 31.44 10.04 -14.34
C GLY A 525 32.26 9.34 -13.27
N GLY A 526 31.94 8.07 -12.96
CA GLY A 526 32.69 7.27 -12.01
C GLY A 526 34.04 6.78 -12.56
N THR A 527 34.82 6.15 -11.70
CA THR A 527 36.02 5.41 -12.11
C THR A 527 35.99 4.02 -11.48
N ASN A 528 36.55 3.02 -12.15
CA ASN A 528 36.58 1.64 -11.64
C ASN A 528 35.21 1.15 -11.14
N TYR A 529 34.15 1.44 -11.90
CA TYR A 529 32.78 1.02 -11.60
C TYR A 529 32.17 1.66 -10.33
N SER A 530 32.77 2.74 -9.80
CA SER A 530 32.34 3.37 -8.55
C SER A 530 30.88 3.82 -8.56
N ASN A 531 30.39 4.31 -9.71
CA ASN A 531 29.05 4.90 -9.86
C ASN A 531 28.07 4.01 -10.65
N THR A 532 28.40 2.72 -10.83
CA THR A 532 27.45 1.78 -11.44
C THR A 532 26.27 1.49 -10.50
N PRO A 533 25.08 1.19 -11.02
CA PRO A 533 23.95 0.78 -10.19
C PRO A 533 24.21 -0.57 -9.52
N VAL A 534 23.44 -0.89 -8.48
CA VAL A 534 23.40 -2.23 -7.89
C VAL A 534 22.32 -3.10 -8.54
N GLY A 535 21.29 -2.48 -9.13
CA GLY A 535 20.22 -3.18 -9.83
C GLY A 535 19.65 -2.34 -10.96
N ALA A 536 19.27 -2.98 -12.05
CA ALA A 536 18.66 -2.31 -13.20
C ALA A 536 17.50 -3.12 -13.77
N VAL A 537 16.47 -2.43 -14.23
CA VAL A 537 15.46 -3.00 -15.13
C VAL A 537 15.55 -2.31 -16.48
N ALA A 538 15.61 -3.12 -17.53
CA ALA A 538 15.69 -2.69 -18.92
C ALA A 538 14.70 -3.50 -19.78
N HIS A 539 14.59 -3.21 -21.06
CA HIS A 539 13.60 -3.76 -21.98
C HIS A 539 14.25 -4.43 -23.19
N VAL A 540 13.80 -5.64 -23.53
CA VAL A 540 14.27 -6.41 -24.69
C VAL A 540 13.55 -6.04 -25.98
N VAL A 541 12.50 -5.25 -25.92
CA VAL A 541 11.75 -4.71 -27.07
C VAL A 541 11.35 -3.27 -26.77
N GLU A 542 10.71 -2.61 -27.74
CA GLU A 542 10.02 -1.34 -27.50
C GLU A 542 9.01 -1.52 -26.34
N PRO A 543 9.21 -0.81 -25.21
CA PRO A 543 8.30 -0.92 -24.09
C PRO A 543 6.90 -0.40 -24.47
N GLY A 544 6.85 0.69 -25.25
CA GLY A 544 5.62 1.48 -25.39
C GLY A 544 5.19 2.08 -24.05
N LEU A 545 4.13 2.89 -24.05
CA LEU A 545 3.67 3.58 -22.84
C LEU A 545 3.19 2.63 -21.73
N SER A 546 2.66 1.46 -22.10
CA SER A 546 2.20 0.42 -21.17
C SER A 546 3.30 -0.54 -20.71
N GLY A 547 4.52 -0.44 -21.26
CA GLY A 547 5.63 -1.31 -20.92
C GLY A 547 6.62 -0.76 -19.91
N ILE A 548 6.47 0.51 -19.54
CA ILE A 548 7.31 1.16 -18.53
C ILE A 548 6.94 0.63 -17.15
N ASN A 549 7.96 0.36 -16.35
CA ASN A 549 7.78 -0.16 -15.00
C ASN A 549 7.01 0.82 -14.10
N HIS A 550 6.12 0.24 -13.31
CA HIS A 550 5.30 0.85 -12.29
C HIS A 550 6.13 1.60 -11.24
N PRO A 551 5.60 2.69 -10.66
CA PRO A 551 6.20 3.43 -9.54
C PRO A 551 6.65 2.58 -8.35
N GLY A 552 6.05 1.39 -8.24
CA GLY A 552 6.42 0.31 -7.33
C GLY A 552 7.91 0.09 -7.15
N TYR A 553 8.69 0.26 -8.21
CA TYR A 553 10.12 -0.01 -8.23
C TYR A 553 10.90 0.76 -7.16
N PHE A 554 10.67 2.08 -7.03
CA PHE A 554 11.47 2.91 -6.13
C PHE A 554 10.93 2.96 -4.71
N TRP A 555 9.61 3.00 -4.51
CA TRP A 555 9.10 3.04 -3.13
C TRP A 555 9.26 1.69 -2.42
N SER A 556 9.24 0.56 -3.13
CA SER A 556 9.55 -0.74 -2.51
C SER A 556 11.03 -0.84 -2.11
N TRP A 557 11.93 -0.29 -2.93
CA TRP A 557 13.34 -0.14 -2.58
C TRP A 557 13.56 0.78 -1.38
N GLU A 558 12.85 1.91 -1.34
CA GLU A 558 12.84 2.83 -0.20
C GLU A 558 12.37 2.14 1.08
N ASN A 559 11.39 1.26 0.96
CA ASN A 559 10.87 0.46 2.06
C ASN A 559 11.74 -0.78 2.34
N GLY A 560 12.95 -0.87 1.76
CA GLY A 560 13.94 -1.90 2.09
C GLY A 560 13.62 -3.29 1.56
N GLN A 561 12.71 -3.42 0.59
CA GLN A 561 12.47 -4.70 -0.11
C GLN A 561 13.70 -5.10 -0.94
N THR A 562 13.79 -6.39 -1.30
CA THR A 562 14.90 -6.89 -2.12
C THR A 562 14.80 -6.36 -3.54
N PHE A 563 15.93 -6.23 -4.25
CA PHE A 563 15.94 -5.80 -5.64
C PHE A 563 15.06 -6.70 -6.53
N ALA A 564 15.08 -8.01 -6.32
CA ALA A 564 14.22 -8.94 -7.07
C ALA A 564 12.73 -8.64 -6.84
N ASP A 565 12.32 -8.39 -5.60
CA ASP A 565 10.95 -7.99 -5.29
C ASP A 565 10.60 -6.68 -5.98
N CYS A 566 11.48 -5.67 -5.88
CA CYS A 566 11.28 -4.35 -6.49
C CYS A 566 11.07 -4.47 -8.01
N ALA A 567 11.93 -5.22 -8.69
CA ALA A 567 11.93 -5.35 -10.14
C ALA A 567 10.72 -6.12 -10.68
N TRP A 568 10.34 -7.24 -10.05
CA TRP A 568 9.23 -8.06 -10.54
C TRP A 568 7.86 -7.51 -10.12
N PHE A 569 7.79 -6.85 -8.97
CA PHE A 569 6.59 -6.10 -8.60
C PHE A 569 6.32 -4.94 -9.57
N SER A 570 7.38 -4.25 -10.02
CA SER A 570 7.21 -3.03 -10.82
C SER A 570 6.75 -3.28 -12.25
N SER A 571 6.90 -4.47 -12.83
CA SER A 571 6.69 -4.60 -14.27
C SER A 571 5.23 -4.85 -14.66
N GLN A 572 4.66 -3.92 -15.44
CA GLN A 572 3.34 -4.03 -16.09
C GLN A 572 3.41 -4.86 -17.39
N ALA A 573 4.53 -4.80 -18.13
CA ALA A 573 4.80 -5.62 -19.30
C ALA A 573 5.97 -6.58 -19.07
N ARG A 574 5.77 -7.52 -18.15
CA ARG A 574 6.80 -8.44 -17.66
C ARG A 574 7.50 -9.24 -18.74
N THR A 575 6.81 -9.58 -19.83
CA THR A 575 7.37 -10.27 -20.99
C THR A 575 8.52 -9.52 -21.65
N LYS A 576 8.62 -8.20 -21.45
CA LYS A 576 9.52 -7.33 -22.19
C LYS A 576 10.74 -6.89 -21.39
N ILE A 577 10.90 -7.28 -20.12
CA ILE A 577 11.97 -6.76 -19.27
C ILE A 577 13.15 -7.72 -19.09
N VAL A 578 14.31 -7.13 -18.78
CA VAL A 578 15.51 -7.79 -18.24
C VAL A 578 15.71 -7.25 -16.83
N VAL A 579 15.92 -8.15 -15.86
CA VAL A 579 16.21 -7.80 -14.47
C VAL A 579 17.68 -8.11 -14.18
N LEU A 580 18.48 -7.07 -13.94
CA LEU A 580 19.94 -7.13 -13.87
C LEU A 580 20.43 -6.81 -12.47
N GLY A 581 21.06 -7.78 -11.80
CA GLY A 581 21.60 -7.63 -10.45
C GLY A 581 21.39 -8.85 -9.56
N ASP A 582 22.04 -8.84 -8.40
CA ASP A 582 21.85 -9.81 -7.32
C ASP A 582 20.44 -9.66 -6.74
N PRO A 583 19.70 -10.76 -6.55
CA PRO A 583 18.30 -10.67 -6.11
C PRO A 583 18.15 -10.16 -4.67
N LEU A 584 19.16 -10.38 -3.81
CA LEU A 584 19.09 -10.22 -2.36
C LEU A 584 19.89 -8.99 -1.87
N VAL A 585 19.90 -7.93 -2.68
CA VAL A 585 20.37 -6.61 -2.29
C VAL A 585 19.19 -5.72 -1.91
N CYS A 586 19.41 -4.84 -0.95
CA CYS A 586 18.44 -3.87 -0.43
C CYS A 586 19.10 -2.49 -0.35
N ARG A 587 18.29 -1.44 -0.15
CA ARG A 587 18.81 -0.09 0.04
C ARG A 587 19.75 0.02 1.23
#